data_AF-A0A9Q9I9U5-F1
#
_entry.id   AF-A0A9Q9I9U5-F1
#
_cell.length_a   1.000
_cell.length_b   1.000
_cell.length_c   1.000
_cell.angle_alpha   90.00
_cell.angle_beta   90.00
_cell.angle_gamma   90.00
#
_symmetry.space_group_name_H-M   'P 1'
#
loop_
_entity.id
_entity.type
_entity.pdbx_description
1 polymer ?
#
loop_
_entity_poly.entity_id
_entity_poly.type
_entity_poly.pdbx_seq_one_letter_code
_entity_poly.pdbx_strand_id
1 'polypeptide(L)'
;MFRALTFASLVLLGIATVAAPAAAAPVSAAAAAYLAAHPGGKLVGANDISYDDGRFVVTITPPEHTTAYVDCPRGWFCFYDRPDFGYPRGKLSSCYGQSLSTYGWQDRVESAYYNLDRGYVWFFDYGAPLFSIGAGFPSRDYLGSAMNRATDVYRFAC
;
A
#
# COMPACT_ATOMS: atom_id res chain seq x y z
N MET A 1 -22.90 -74.89 1.65
CA MET A 1 -21.57 -74.54 2.19
C MET A 1 -21.37 -73.04 2.00
N PHE A 2 -21.53 -72.27 3.08
CA PHE A 2 -21.46 -70.80 3.07
C PHE A 2 -20.04 -70.34 3.42
N ARG A 3 -19.49 -69.39 2.66
CA ARG A 3 -18.31 -68.60 3.06
C ARG A 3 -18.68 -67.12 2.96
N ALA A 4 -18.94 -66.50 4.11
CA ALA A 4 -19.12 -65.06 4.25
C ALA A 4 -17.74 -64.40 4.41
N LEU A 5 -17.45 -63.39 3.59
CA LEU A 5 -16.29 -62.50 3.75
C LEU A 5 -16.74 -61.23 4.48
N THR A 6 -16.22 -61.04 5.68
CA THR A 6 -16.46 -59.87 6.53
C THR A 6 -15.51 -58.74 6.12
N PHE A 7 -16.03 -57.66 5.54
CA PHE A 7 -15.27 -56.43 5.28
C PHE A 7 -15.29 -55.54 6.52
N ALA A 8 -14.13 -55.38 7.18
CA ALA A 8 -13.94 -54.42 8.26
C ALA A 8 -13.79 -53.00 7.68
N SER A 9 -14.79 -52.15 7.91
CA SER A 9 -14.75 -50.73 7.52
C SER A 9 -13.95 -49.93 8.55
N LEU A 10 -12.81 -49.37 8.12
CA LEU A 10 -11.99 -48.46 8.91
C LEU A 10 -12.62 -47.05 8.84
N VAL A 11 -13.24 -46.60 9.93
CA VAL A 11 -13.77 -45.24 10.05
C VAL A 11 -12.63 -44.29 10.41
N LEU A 12 -12.13 -43.51 9.45
CA LEU A 12 -11.23 -42.39 9.72
C LEU A 12 -12.03 -41.22 10.32
N LEU A 13 -11.85 -40.96 11.62
CA LEU A 13 -12.26 -39.70 12.23
C LEU A 13 -11.31 -38.59 11.76
N GLY A 14 -11.76 -37.77 10.82
CA GLY A 14 -11.10 -36.52 10.44
C GLY A 14 -11.30 -35.47 11.52
N ILE A 15 -10.24 -35.14 12.26
CA ILE A 15 -10.23 -34.02 13.20
C ILE A 15 -10.13 -32.74 12.37
N ALA A 16 -11.25 -32.01 12.22
CA ALA A 16 -11.24 -30.69 11.60
C ALA A 16 -10.59 -29.70 12.57
N THR A 17 -9.34 -29.32 12.31
CA THR A 17 -8.68 -28.21 13.01
C THR A 17 -9.33 -26.90 12.55
N VAL A 18 -10.18 -26.33 13.42
CA VAL A 18 -10.72 -24.99 13.19
C VAL A 18 -9.57 -24.00 13.38
N ALA A 19 -9.07 -23.43 12.28
CA ALA A 19 -8.03 -22.41 12.34
C ALA A 19 -8.57 -21.20 13.11
N ALA A 20 -7.98 -20.90 14.27
CA ALA A 20 -8.31 -19.70 15.01
C ALA A 20 -7.98 -18.46 14.16
N PRO A 21 -8.81 -17.41 14.19
CA PRO A 21 -8.52 -16.17 13.47
C PRO A 21 -7.21 -15.60 14.00
N ALA A 22 -6.28 -15.28 13.09
CA ALA A 22 -5.03 -14.62 13.44
C ALA A 22 -5.36 -13.29 14.15
N ALA A 23 -4.89 -13.13 15.39
CA ALA A 23 -5.03 -11.88 16.11
C ALA A 23 -4.36 -10.77 15.31
N ALA A 24 -5.07 -9.65 15.12
CA ALA A 24 -4.50 -8.48 14.46
C ALA A 24 -3.26 -8.02 15.24
N ALA A 25 -2.15 -7.80 14.53
CA ALA A 25 -0.92 -7.30 15.13
C ALA A 25 -1.19 -5.97 15.86
N PRO A 26 -0.57 -5.73 17.03
CA PRO A 26 -0.76 -4.49 17.76
C PRO A 26 -0.34 -3.30 16.90
N VAL A 27 -1.15 -2.24 16.94
CA VAL A 27 -0.85 -0.95 16.31
C VAL A 27 0.46 -0.41 16.87
N SER A 28 1.36 0.03 15.99
CA SER A 28 2.62 0.64 16.40
C SER A 28 2.40 2.06 16.95
N ALA A 29 3.25 2.46 17.89
CA ALA A 29 3.21 3.82 18.43
C ALA A 29 3.42 4.88 17.33
N ALA A 30 4.24 4.57 16.30
CA ALA A 30 4.47 5.46 15.16
C ALA A 30 3.21 5.64 14.31
N ALA A 31 2.44 4.57 14.06
CA ALA A 31 1.18 4.66 13.33
C ALA A 31 0.10 5.41 14.12
N ALA A 32 0.03 5.18 15.43
CA ALA A 32 -0.88 5.94 16.30
C ALA A 32 -0.53 7.43 16.32
N ALA A 33 0.76 7.78 16.46
CA ALA A 33 1.22 9.17 16.45
C ALA A 33 0.97 9.84 15.08
N TYR A 34 1.21 9.12 13.98
CA TYR A 34 0.92 9.64 12.65
C TYR A 34 -0.56 9.94 12.47
N LEU A 35 -1.45 9.00 12.86
CA LEU A 35 -2.90 9.19 12.73
C LEU A 35 -3.41 10.32 13.61
N ALA A 36 -2.83 10.51 14.80
CA ALA A 36 -3.16 11.64 15.67
C ALA A 36 -2.80 12.99 15.03
N ALA A 37 -1.69 13.07 14.29
CA ALA A 37 -1.28 14.27 13.56
C ALA A 37 -2.04 14.48 12.24
N HIS A 38 -2.52 13.40 11.60
CA HIS A 38 -3.22 13.41 10.31
C HIS A 38 -4.58 12.70 10.45
N PRO A 39 -5.57 13.34 11.12
CA PRO A 39 -6.85 12.70 11.43
C PRO A 39 -7.67 12.38 10.17
N GLY A 40 -8.63 11.46 10.29
CA GLY A 40 -9.54 11.06 9.21
C GLY A 40 -9.27 9.67 8.63
N GLY A 41 -8.10 9.08 8.92
CA GLY A 41 -7.78 7.70 8.57
C GLY A 41 -8.29 6.67 9.57
N LYS A 42 -8.21 5.40 9.19
CA LYS A 42 -8.48 4.23 10.04
C LYS A 42 -7.26 3.31 10.04
N LEU A 43 -6.83 2.86 11.20
CA LEU A 43 -5.79 1.83 11.30
C LEU A 43 -6.34 0.51 10.74
N VAL A 44 -5.64 -0.05 9.76
CA VAL A 44 -6.01 -1.33 9.11
C VAL A 44 -4.94 -2.41 9.32
N GLY A 45 -3.85 -2.07 10.00
CA GLY A 45 -2.78 -2.98 10.40
C GLY A 45 -1.85 -2.34 11.43
N ALA A 46 -0.76 -3.03 11.78
CA ALA A 46 0.21 -2.51 12.76
C ALA A 46 0.82 -1.17 12.34
N ASN A 47 1.08 -0.99 11.05
CA ASN A 47 1.74 0.20 10.49
C ASN A 47 0.95 0.84 9.33
N ASP A 48 -0.27 0.37 9.07
CA ASP A 48 -1.06 0.79 7.92
C ASP A 48 -2.28 1.61 8.34
N ILE A 49 -2.44 2.77 7.69
CA ILE A 49 -3.54 3.69 7.88
C ILE A 49 -4.25 3.85 6.54
N SER A 50 -5.54 3.59 6.51
CA SER A 50 -6.40 3.74 5.34
C SER A 50 -7.21 5.01 5.42
N TYR A 51 -7.23 5.78 4.33
CA TYR A 51 -8.08 6.93 4.11
C TYR A 51 -9.05 6.63 2.96
N ASP A 52 -10.22 7.29 2.98
CA ASP A 52 -11.27 7.15 1.97
C ASP A 52 -11.55 5.69 1.59
N ASP A 53 -11.81 4.87 2.62
CA ASP A 53 -12.16 3.45 2.50
C ASP A 53 -11.19 2.62 1.63
N GLY A 54 -9.89 2.89 1.77
CA GLY A 54 -8.82 2.13 1.12
C GLY A 54 -8.33 2.75 -0.18
N ARG A 55 -8.90 3.89 -0.58
CA ARG A 55 -8.45 4.62 -1.77
C ARG A 55 -7.00 5.06 -1.63
N PHE A 56 -6.66 5.62 -0.47
CA PHE A 56 -5.30 5.97 -0.09
C PHE A 56 -4.88 5.19 1.14
N VAL A 57 -3.68 4.63 1.11
CA VAL A 57 -3.12 3.88 2.24
C VAL A 57 -1.72 4.40 2.53
N VAL A 58 -1.49 4.77 3.79
CA VAL A 58 -0.18 5.13 4.32
C VAL A 58 0.36 3.93 5.09
N THR A 59 1.57 3.50 4.73
CA THR A 59 2.36 2.55 5.50
C THR A 59 3.50 3.32 6.15
N ILE A 60 3.61 3.27 7.49
CA ILE A 60 4.54 4.12 8.26
C ILE A 60 5.96 3.56 8.30
N THR A 61 6.09 2.24 8.41
CA THR A 61 7.37 1.53 8.40
C THR A 61 7.33 0.43 7.35
N PRO A 62 8.47 0.05 6.77
CA PRO A 62 8.52 -1.08 5.85
C PRO A 62 7.82 -2.31 6.44
N PRO A 63 7.00 -3.04 5.65
CA PRO A 63 6.50 -4.34 6.06
C PRO A 63 7.65 -5.27 6.45
N GLU A 64 7.42 -6.14 7.42
CA GLU A 64 8.39 -7.16 7.79
C GLU A 64 8.77 -8.00 6.57
N HIS A 65 10.03 -8.43 6.51
CA HIS A 65 10.58 -9.21 5.39
C HIS A 65 10.60 -8.50 4.02
N THR A 66 10.51 -7.17 3.98
CA THR A 66 10.77 -6.41 2.75
C THR A 66 12.26 -6.47 2.40
N THR A 67 12.61 -7.28 1.38
CA THR A 67 13.97 -7.40 0.84
C THR A 67 14.17 -6.62 -0.46
N ALA A 68 13.07 -6.18 -1.08
CA ALA A 68 13.11 -5.41 -2.32
C ALA A 68 13.55 -3.96 -2.04
N TYR A 69 14.38 -3.41 -2.94
CA TYR A 69 14.78 -2.00 -2.91
C TYR A 69 13.56 -1.07 -3.06
N VAL A 70 12.58 -1.47 -3.87
CA VAL A 70 11.27 -0.81 -3.98
C VAL A 70 10.17 -1.84 -3.81
N ASP A 71 9.24 -1.56 -2.90
CA ASP A 71 8.22 -2.53 -2.44
C ASP A 71 6.78 -2.11 -2.78
N CYS A 72 6.61 -1.34 -3.85
CA CYS A 72 5.30 -0.89 -4.28
C CYS A 72 4.47 -2.09 -4.79
N PRO A 73 3.31 -2.42 -4.21
CA PRO A 73 2.53 -3.58 -4.63
C PRO A 73 2.03 -3.45 -6.07
N ARG A 74 1.91 -4.58 -6.77
CA ARG A 74 1.31 -4.60 -8.11
C ARG A 74 -0.12 -4.05 -8.07
N GLY A 75 -0.47 -3.24 -9.05
CA GLY A 75 -1.77 -2.56 -9.13
C GLY A 75 -1.82 -1.21 -8.42
N TRP A 76 -0.66 -0.69 -7.98
CA TRP A 76 -0.56 0.59 -7.29
C TRP A 76 0.53 1.47 -7.89
N PHE A 77 0.40 2.77 -7.69
CA PHE A 77 1.54 3.66 -7.70
C PHE A 77 1.77 4.14 -6.27
N CYS A 78 3.05 4.22 -5.91
CA CYS A 78 3.50 4.54 -4.57
C CYS A 78 4.38 5.77 -4.60
N PHE A 79 4.35 6.50 -3.51
CA PHE A 79 5.20 7.66 -3.30
C PHE A 79 5.62 7.69 -1.84
N TYR A 80 6.83 8.16 -1.62
CA TYR A 80 7.62 7.89 -0.43
C TYR A 80 8.10 9.21 0.15
N ASP A 81 8.08 9.31 1.48
CA ASP A 81 8.43 10.52 2.23
C ASP A 81 9.95 10.72 2.37
N ARG A 82 10.73 9.79 1.82
CA ARG A 82 12.19 9.88 1.76
C ARG A 82 12.72 9.46 0.39
N PRO A 83 13.94 9.89 0.03
CA PRO A 83 14.66 9.38 -1.12
C PRO A 83 14.82 7.86 -1.06
N ASP A 84 15.17 7.25 -2.18
CA ASP A 84 15.48 5.82 -2.29
C ASP A 84 14.35 4.91 -1.80
N PHE A 85 13.10 5.32 -2.05
CA PHE A 85 11.89 4.61 -1.63
C PHE A 85 11.76 4.46 -0.10
N GLY A 86 12.28 5.45 0.63
CA GLY A 86 12.24 5.48 2.08
C GLY A 86 10.88 5.86 2.66
N TYR A 87 10.56 5.30 3.82
CA TYR A 87 9.26 5.42 4.47
C TYR A 87 9.08 6.73 5.27
N PRO A 88 7.84 7.19 5.53
CA PRO A 88 6.54 6.57 5.19
C PRO A 88 6.22 6.44 3.69
N ARG A 89 5.36 5.50 3.32
CA ARG A 89 4.89 5.27 1.94
C ARG A 89 3.40 5.50 1.82
N GLY A 90 2.99 6.38 0.91
CA GLY A 90 1.63 6.48 0.41
C GLY A 90 1.43 5.62 -0.83
N LYS A 91 0.25 5.03 -1.01
CA LYS A 91 -0.13 4.34 -2.25
C LYS A 91 -1.54 4.67 -2.69
N LEU A 92 -1.71 4.80 -4.00
CA LEU A 92 -2.98 5.02 -4.69
C LEU A 92 -3.09 4.04 -5.88
N SER A 93 -4.31 3.68 -6.22
CA SER A 93 -4.63 2.90 -7.43
C SER A 93 -5.73 3.54 -8.27
N SER A 94 -6.46 4.51 -7.70
CA SER A 94 -7.59 5.16 -8.37
C SER A 94 -7.17 5.98 -9.59
N CYS A 95 -8.13 6.16 -10.49
CA CYS A 95 -7.99 6.99 -11.67
C CYS A 95 -8.33 8.45 -11.39
N TYR A 96 -7.85 9.33 -12.28
CA TYR A 96 -8.07 10.77 -12.25
C TYR A 96 -7.42 11.49 -11.06
N GLY A 97 -7.86 12.73 -10.81
CA GLY A 97 -7.27 13.64 -9.84
C GLY A 97 -7.54 13.24 -8.39
N GLN A 98 -6.53 13.39 -7.54
CA GLN A 98 -6.58 13.23 -6.09
C GLN A 98 -5.80 14.36 -5.44
N SER A 99 -6.38 15.01 -4.42
CA SER A 99 -5.62 15.96 -3.61
C SER A 99 -4.91 15.21 -2.49
N LEU A 100 -3.59 15.38 -2.42
CA LEU A 100 -2.77 14.79 -1.36
C LEU A 100 -3.02 15.48 -0.02
N SER A 101 -3.43 16.75 -0.06
CA SER A 101 -3.81 17.52 1.13
C SER A 101 -4.99 16.93 1.89
N THR A 102 -5.94 16.28 1.19
CA THR A 102 -7.07 15.55 1.80
C THR A 102 -6.58 14.47 2.77
N TYR A 103 -5.39 13.92 2.53
CA TYR A 103 -4.80 12.86 3.32
C TYR A 103 -3.61 13.31 4.19
N GLY A 104 -3.32 14.62 4.24
CA GLY A 104 -2.14 15.15 4.93
C GLY A 104 -0.81 14.70 4.31
N TRP A 105 -0.81 14.46 2.99
CA TRP A 105 0.37 14.00 2.23
C TRP A 105 1.00 15.06 1.31
N GLN A 106 0.49 16.29 1.31
CA GLN A 106 1.11 17.36 0.54
C GLN A 106 2.55 17.64 1.01
N ASP A 107 3.42 18.06 0.09
CA ASP A 107 4.80 18.50 0.37
C ASP A 107 5.74 17.43 0.95
N ARG A 108 5.49 16.16 0.61
CA ARG A 108 6.21 15.00 1.18
C ARG A 108 6.84 14.07 0.16
N VAL A 109 6.54 14.22 -1.12
CA VAL A 109 6.91 13.18 -2.10
C VAL A 109 8.38 13.32 -2.47
N GLU A 110 9.26 12.50 -1.89
CA GLU A 110 10.71 12.53 -2.14
C GLU A 110 11.17 11.49 -3.17
N SER A 111 10.42 10.39 -3.30
CA SER A 111 10.60 9.38 -4.34
C SER A 111 9.28 8.71 -4.71
N ALA A 112 9.18 8.10 -5.89
CA ALA A 112 7.93 7.54 -6.41
C ALA A 112 8.15 6.35 -7.34
N TYR A 113 7.21 5.40 -7.32
CA TYR A 113 7.24 4.20 -8.13
C TYR A 113 5.87 3.84 -8.71
N TYR A 114 5.82 3.47 -9.99
CA TYR A 114 4.62 3.10 -10.72
C TYR A 114 4.60 1.58 -10.98
N ASN A 115 3.73 0.84 -10.31
CA ASN A 115 3.60 -0.62 -10.48
C ASN A 115 2.21 -1.01 -11.01
N LEU A 116 1.78 -0.35 -12.08
CA LEU A 116 0.56 -0.68 -12.82
C LEU A 116 0.93 -1.02 -14.27
N ASP A 117 0.14 -1.90 -14.89
CA ASP A 117 0.45 -2.45 -16.21
C ASP A 117 0.39 -1.41 -17.36
N ARG A 118 -0.29 -0.27 -17.16
CA ARG A 118 -0.43 0.80 -18.17
C ARG A 118 -0.62 2.17 -17.55
N GLY A 119 -0.40 3.20 -18.37
CA GLY A 119 -0.65 4.59 -18.02
C GLY A 119 0.48 5.27 -17.27
N TYR A 120 0.19 6.45 -16.74
CA TYR A 120 1.14 7.29 -16.01
C TYR A 120 0.40 8.20 -15.02
N VAL A 121 1.14 8.76 -14.06
CA VAL A 121 0.65 9.72 -13.07
C VAL A 121 1.50 10.98 -13.16
N TRP A 122 0.83 12.13 -13.23
CA TRP A 122 1.47 13.42 -12.98
C TRP A 122 1.27 13.86 -11.55
N PHE A 123 2.32 14.47 -11.00
CA PHE A 123 2.32 15.16 -9.71
C PHE A 123 2.35 16.66 -9.98
N PHE A 124 1.54 17.41 -9.24
CA PHE A 124 1.34 18.84 -9.43
C PHE A 124 1.57 19.61 -8.13
N ASP A 125 2.04 20.84 -8.26
CA ASP A 125 2.15 21.87 -7.21
C ASP A 125 1.14 22.98 -7.55
N TYR A 126 -0.01 22.99 -6.85
CA TYR A 126 -1.13 23.90 -7.12
C TYR A 126 -1.51 24.00 -8.62
N GLY A 127 -1.54 22.86 -9.31
CA GLY A 127 -1.88 22.74 -10.73
C GLY A 127 -0.70 22.91 -11.71
N ALA A 128 0.48 23.33 -11.25
CA ALA A 128 1.68 23.32 -12.08
C ALA A 128 2.31 21.91 -12.09
N PRO A 129 2.66 21.34 -13.26
CA PRO A 129 3.25 20.01 -13.31
C PRO A 129 4.67 20.01 -12.71
N LEU A 130 4.95 19.06 -11.81
CA LEU A 130 6.28 18.85 -11.23
C LEU A 130 7.03 17.73 -11.97
N PHE A 131 6.49 16.52 -11.93
CA PHE A 131 7.09 15.34 -12.55
C PHE A 131 6.02 14.28 -12.82
N SER A 132 6.43 13.23 -13.55
CA SER A 132 5.60 12.05 -13.77
C SER A 132 6.38 10.74 -13.63
N ILE A 133 5.62 9.68 -13.32
CA ILE A 133 6.01 8.26 -13.36
C ILE A 133 4.98 7.49 -14.16
N GLY A 134 5.37 6.38 -14.79
CA GLY A 134 4.44 5.59 -15.60
C GLY A 134 5.01 4.25 -16.03
N ALA A 135 4.22 3.45 -16.73
CA ALA A 135 4.61 2.08 -17.10
C ALA A 135 5.93 2.00 -17.90
N GLY A 136 6.26 3.03 -18.69
CA GLY A 136 7.53 3.11 -19.44
C GLY A 136 8.68 3.82 -18.71
N PHE A 137 8.42 4.43 -17.55
CA PHE A 137 9.40 5.15 -16.73
C PHE A 137 8.94 5.05 -15.26
N PRO A 138 9.05 3.87 -14.66
CA PRO A 138 8.31 3.55 -13.44
C PRO A 138 8.84 4.24 -12.20
N SER A 139 10.09 4.69 -12.17
CA SER A 139 10.76 5.13 -10.95
C SER A 139 11.28 6.56 -11.01
N ARG A 140 11.18 7.24 -9.86
CA ARG A 140 11.98 8.39 -9.44
C ARG A 140 12.49 8.08 -8.04
N ASP A 141 13.77 7.75 -7.92
CA ASP A 141 14.46 7.42 -6.67
C ASP A 141 14.80 8.66 -5.84
N TYR A 142 14.98 9.81 -6.48
CA TYR A 142 15.16 11.09 -5.81
C TYR A 142 14.58 12.24 -6.63
N LEU A 143 13.68 13.02 -6.02
CA LEU A 143 13.03 14.18 -6.66
C LEU A 143 13.74 15.49 -6.33
N GLY A 144 14.39 15.56 -5.17
CA GLY A 144 14.98 16.78 -4.63
C GLY A 144 13.95 17.79 -4.13
N SER A 145 14.44 18.77 -3.37
CA SER A 145 13.59 19.72 -2.62
C SER A 145 12.71 20.63 -3.47
N ALA A 146 12.97 20.74 -4.78
CA ALA A 146 12.12 21.53 -5.68
C ALA A 146 10.87 20.77 -6.15
N MET A 147 10.91 19.43 -6.13
CA MET A 147 9.87 18.56 -6.69
C MET A 147 9.07 17.80 -5.61
N ASN A 148 9.42 17.95 -4.34
CA ASN A 148 8.69 17.30 -3.24
C ASN A 148 7.38 17.99 -2.84
N ARG A 149 7.09 19.15 -3.45
CA ARG A 149 5.93 20.02 -3.19
C ARG A 149 4.62 19.56 -3.83
N ALA A 150 4.47 18.25 -4.05
CA ALA A 150 3.27 17.75 -4.72
C ALA A 150 2.04 17.96 -3.82
N THR A 151 1.04 18.69 -4.32
CA THR A 151 -0.26 18.90 -3.67
C THR A 151 -1.32 17.97 -4.24
N ASP A 152 -1.19 17.59 -5.51
CA ASP A 152 -2.18 16.81 -6.23
C ASP A 152 -1.51 15.79 -7.16
N VAL A 153 -2.22 14.71 -7.43
CA VAL A 153 -1.83 13.72 -8.44
C VAL A 153 -2.97 13.48 -9.41
N TYR A 154 -2.65 13.22 -10.68
CA TYR A 154 -3.63 12.82 -11.67
C TYR A 154 -3.14 11.61 -12.45
N ARG A 155 -3.91 10.51 -12.36
CA ARG A 155 -3.62 9.28 -13.10
C ARG A 155 -4.33 9.26 -14.46
N PHE A 156 -3.57 9.04 -15.52
CA PHE A 156 -4.02 8.98 -16.92
C PHE A 156 -3.93 7.56 -17.50
N ALA A 157 -4.71 7.32 -18.57
CA ALA A 157 -4.76 6.04 -19.29
C ALA A 157 -5.04 4.83 -18.36
N CYS A 158 -5.98 5.06 -17.45
CA CYS A 158 -6.78 4.03 -16.85
C CYS A 158 -7.76 3.42 -17.84
#